data_AF-A0A0P0RRN8-F1
#
_entry.id   AF-A0A0P0RRN8-F1
#
_cell.length_a   1.000
_cell.length_b   1.000
_cell.length_c   1.000
_cell.angle_alpha   90.00
_cell.angle_beta   90.00
_cell.angle_gamma   90.00
#
_symmetry.space_group_name_H-M   'P 1'
#
loop_
_entity.id
_entity.type
_entity.pdbx_description
1 polymer ?
#
loop_
_entity_poly.entity_id
_entity_poly.type
_entity_poly.pdbx_seq_one_letter_code
_entity_poly.pdbx_strand_id
1 'polypeptide(L)'
;MANSKAAAYNGEQPVVRKGQVTEKMSRETFRERFNARYYDPAYRIEDAAIERLEAIAWQAYEQGRKAPITEKAGAGFADPGYDLSVEWREASRRVEAAQERQQNPSTRSRILIINASARNDGTCPGEMSKSFRLARRIEAIITAAHLDADFLDLSLVTSDHDRNIHPCKACVSTAMPLCHWPCSCYPNHSLGQVNDWMNEIYERFAACHGVVIVTPVYWYQSPGPLKLMIDRLVCADGGNPDPSSTHGKDAQRAKQLELEGWPFPKHLKGRAYGLVVHGDVAGIEGSRTALADWLDWMGFIEAGAQARLERYIHYYEPYATSHAALDNDTAVQAETDNVARAVVNAVTAIREGRLRRPDDTLEPPRAK
;
A
#
# COMPACT_ATOMS: atom_id res chain seq x y z
N MET A 1 -18.16 -16.19 32.96
CA MET A 1 -18.29 -15.64 31.60
C MET A 1 -17.77 -16.69 30.64
N ALA A 2 -18.62 -17.16 29.73
CA ALA A 2 -18.30 -18.28 28.85
C ALA A 2 -17.17 -17.88 27.90
N ASN A 3 -16.05 -18.61 27.96
CA ASN A 3 -15.03 -18.62 26.92
C ASN A 3 -15.74 -18.89 25.59
N SER A 4 -15.89 -17.88 24.73
CA SER A 4 -16.24 -18.11 23.34
C SER A 4 -15.03 -18.78 22.70
N LYS A 5 -14.94 -20.11 22.83
CA LYS A 5 -14.13 -20.91 21.90
C LYS A 5 -14.55 -20.44 20.52
N ALA A 6 -13.63 -19.88 19.75
CA ALA A 6 -13.82 -19.68 18.33
C ALA A 6 -14.47 -20.95 17.78
N ALA A 7 -15.51 -20.83 16.96
CA ALA A 7 -16.18 -21.99 16.38
C ALA A 7 -15.08 -22.88 15.76
N ALA A 8 -14.80 -24.01 16.42
CA ALA A 8 -13.72 -24.88 16.01
C ALA A 8 -14.11 -25.34 14.61
N TYR A 9 -13.25 -25.08 13.63
CA TYR A 9 -13.44 -25.57 12.28
C TYR A 9 -13.77 -27.06 12.35
N ASN A 10 -14.88 -27.45 11.74
CA ASN A 10 -15.53 -28.76 11.88
C ASN A 10 -14.71 -29.93 11.28
N GLY A 11 -13.51 -29.67 10.77
CA GLY A 11 -12.63 -30.66 10.14
C GLY A 11 -12.89 -30.87 8.65
N GLU A 12 -13.94 -30.28 8.07
CA GLU A 12 -14.30 -30.49 6.66
C GLU A 12 -13.42 -29.69 5.71
N GLN A 13 -12.58 -30.38 4.92
CA GLN A 13 -11.64 -29.73 4.00
C GLN A 13 -12.31 -28.63 3.16
N PRO A 14 -11.77 -27.40 3.16
CA PRO A 14 -12.44 -26.31 2.47
C PRO A 14 -12.34 -26.52 0.97
N VAL A 15 -13.44 -26.36 0.26
CA VAL A 15 -13.47 -26.48 -1.20
C VAL A 15 -13.11 -25.14 -1.83
N VAL A 16 -12.23 -25.13 -2.84
CA VAL A 16 -11.96 -23.96 -3.69
C VAL A 16 -13.11 -23.80 -4.69
N ARG A 17 -13.74 -22.63 -4.70
CA ARG A 17 -14.82 -22.30 -5.65
C ARG A 17 -14.22 -21.75 -6.95
N LYS A 18 -14.72 -22.21 -8.10
CA LYS A 18 -14.31 -21.81 -9.46
C LYS A 18 -15.57 -21.55 -10.31
N GLY A 19 -15.43 -20.80 -11.42
CA GLY A 19 -16.51 -20.62 -12.40
C GLY A 19 -16.88 -19.17 -12.76
N GLN A 20 -16.25 -18.15 -12.16
CA GLN A 20 -16.55 -16.75 -12.48
C GLN A 20 -16.08 -16.32 -13.88
N VAL A 21 -14.93 -16.84 -14.32
CA VAL A 21 -14.40 -16.65 -15.67
C VAL A 21 -14.00 -18.03 -16.19
N THR A 22 -14.65 -18.49 -17.26
CA THR A 22 -14.49 -19.85 -17.80
C THR A 22 -13.59 -19.90 -19.02
N GLU A 23 -13.42 -18.78 -19.71
CA GLU A 23 -12.65 -18.68 -20.96
C GLU A 23 -11.68 -17.50 -20.90
N LYS A 24 -10.57 -17.61 -21.62
CA LYS A 24 -9.65 -16.49 -21.84
C LYS A 24 -10.25 -15.52 -22.86
N MET A 25 -9.73 -14.30 -22.86
CA MET A 25 -10.05 -13.32 -23.89
C MET A 25 -9.69 -13.84 -25.28
N SER A 26 -10.49 -13.48 -26.28
CA SER A 26 -10.20 -13.83 -27.68
C SER A 26 -8.91 -13.18 -28.18
N ARG A 27 -8.31 -13.80 -29.21
CA ARG A 27 -7.12 -13.29 -29.90
C ARG A 27 -7.30 -11.88 -30.46
N GLU A 28 -8.49 -11.59 -30.98
CA GLU A 28 -8.86 -10.31 -31.59
C GLU A 28 -8.96 -9.19 -30.55
N THR A 29 -9.72 -9.41 -29.47
CA THR A 29 -9.84 -8.41 -28.38
C THR A 29 -8.50 -8.16 -27.70
N PHE A 30 -7.64 -9.18 -27.58
CA PHE A 30 -6.28 -8.98 -27.08
C PHE A 30 -5.48 -8.05 -27.99
N ARG A 31 -5.51 -8.29 -29.31
CA ARG A 31 -4.81 -7.47 -30.31
C ARG A 31 -5.27 -6.01 -30.25
N GLU A 32 -6.58 -5.78 -30.22
CA GLU A 32 -7.16 -4.44 -30.11
C GLU A 32 -6.63 -3.69 -28.88
N ARG A 33 -6.65 -4.34 -27.70
CA ARG A 33 -6.16 -3.74 -26.46
C ARG A 33 -4.66 -3.52 -26.46
N PHE A 34 -3.88 -4.45 -27.03
CA PHE A 34 -2.43 -4.30 -27.15
C PHE A 34 -2.07 -3.09 -28.02
N ASN A 35 -2.73 -2.97 -29.18
CA ASN A 35 -2.46 -1.93 -30.18
C ASN A 35 -2.96 -0.54 -29.75
N ALA A 36 -3.88 -0.44 -28.80
CA ALA A 36 -4.41 0.84 -28.32
C ALA A 36 -3.32 1.82 -27.82
N ARG A 37 -2.19 1.30 -27.32
CA ARG A 37 -1.06 2.13 -26.86
C ARG A 37 -0.23 2.74 -28.00
N TYR A 38 -0.40 2.25 -29.23
CA TYR A 38 0.37 2.66 -30.42
C TYR A 38 -0.51 3.42 -31.43
N TYR A 39 -1.51 4.16 -30.93
CA TYR A 39 -2.47 4.87 -31.78
C TYR A 39 -1.84 6.01 -32.60
N ASP A 40 -0.79 6.65 -32.08
CA ASP A 40 -0.12 7.77 -32.73
C ASP A 40 0.37 7.40 -34.16
N PRO A 41 0.12 8.22 -35.19
CA PRO A 41 0.60 8.00 -36.55
C PRO A 41 2.11 7.76 -36.67
N ALA A 42 2.91 8.26 -35.73
CA ALA A 42 4.36 8.03 -35.68
C ALA A 42 4.72 6.54 -35.54
N TYR A 43 3.82 5.69 -35.00
CA TYR A 43 4.04 4.25 -34.89
C TYR A 43 3.77 3.48 -36.19
N ARG A 44 3.12 4.07 -37.20
CA ARG A 44 2.72 3.34 -38.42
C ARG A 44 3.91 2.79 -39.21
N ILE A 45 5.07 3.45 -39.14
CA ILE A 45 6.31 2.94 -39.74
C ILE A 45 6.79 1.63 -39.11
N GLU A 46 6.34 1.33 -37.88
CA GLU A 46 6.69 0.14 -37.10
C GLU A 46 5.56 -0.90 -37.02
N ASP A 47 4.53 -0.83 -37.87
CA ASP A 47 3.39 -1.76 -37.79
C ASP A 47 3.80 -3.24 -37.83
N ALA A 48 4.78 -3.59 -38.69
CA ALA A 48 5.31 -4.95 -38.76
C ALA A 48 6.05 -5.36 -37.47
N ALA A 49 6.71 -4.43 -36.77
CA ALA A 49 7.36 -4.71 -35.50
C ALA A 49 6.35 -4.87 -34.37
N ILE A 50 5.33 -4.00 -34.34
CA ILE A 50 4.22 -4.07 -33.38
C ILE A 50 3.51 -5.42 -33.51
N GLU A 51 3.22 -5.89 -34.72
CA GLU A 51 2.60 -7.21 -34.93
C GLU A 51 3.44 -8.36 -34.35
N ARG A 52 4.77 -8.34 -34.52
CA ARG A 52 5.66 -9.35 -33.95
C ARG A 52 5.66 -9.32 -32.41
N LEU A 53 5.74 -8.12 -31.81
CA LEU A 53 5.70 -7.95 -30.36
C LEU A 53 4.35 -8.37 -29.77
N GLU A 54 3.27 -8.02 -30.46
CA GLU A 54 1.90 -8.39 -30.11
C GLU A 54 1.72 -9.91 -30.10
N ALA A 55 2.23 -10.62 -31.11
CA ALA A 55 2.20 -12.09 -31.16
C ALA A 55 2.94 -12.75 -29.99
N ILE A 56 4.09 -12.19 -29.57
CA ILE A 56 4.84 -12.67 -28.40
C ILE A 56 4.06 -12.42 -27.10
N ALA A 57 3.46 -11.23 -26.97
CA ALA A 57 2.64 -10.86 -25.82
C ALA A 57 1.39 -11.76 -25.72
N TRP A 58 0.76 -12.08 -26.86
CA TRP A 58 -0.35 -13.03 -26.92
C TRP A 58 0.06 -14.41 -26.38
N GLN A 59 1.19 -14.95 -26.82
CA GLN A 59 1.68 -16.23 -26.31
C GLN A 59 1.93 -16.18 -24.79
N ALA A 60 2.39 -15.05 -24.25
CA ALA A 60 2.58 -14.88 -22.80
C ALA A 60 1.25 -14.94 -22.05
N TYR A 61 0.23 -14.24 -22.55
CA TYR A 61 -1.13 -14.26 -22.02
C TYR A 61 -1.77 -15.65 -22.09
N GLU A 62 -1.68 -16.29 -23.26
CA GLU A 62 -2.24 -17.62 -23.52
C GLU A 62 -1.59 -18.70 -22.65
N GLN A 63 -0.29 -18.60 -22.37
CA GLN A 63 0.40 -19.53 -21.47
C GLN A 63 0.35 -19.11 -19.99
N GLY A 64 -0.14 -17.91 -19.67
CA GLY A 64 -0.22 -17.42 -18.29
C GLY A 64 1.13 -17.18 -17.64
N ARG A 65 2.14 -16.76 -18.41
CA ARG A 65 3.52 -16.52 -17.94
C ARG A 65 3.61 -15.27 -17.06
N LYS A 66 3.11 -15.36 -15.83
CA LYS A 66 3.06 -14.24 -14.87
C LYS A 66 4.46 -13.76 -14.46
N ALA A 67 5.32 -14.69 -14.04
CA ALA A 67 6.68 -14.44 -13.58
C ALA A 67 7.62 -15.29 -14.46
N PRO A 68 8.12 -14.74 -15.57
CA PRO A 68 8.81 -15.53 -16.59
C PRO A 68 10.22 -15.97 -16.17
N ILE A 69 10.83 -15.29 -15.19
CA ILE A 69 12.17 -15.60 -14.67
C ILE A 69 12.05 -16.06 -13.22
N THR A 70 12.51 -17.28 -12.97
CA THR A 70 12.46 -17.93 -11.66
C THR A 70 13.78 -18.61 -11.32
N GLU A 71 14.02 -18.78 -10.02
CA GLU A 71 15.13 -19.54 -9.47
C GLU A 71 14.62 -20.41 -8.31
N LYS A 72 15.35 -21.49 -7.99
CA LYS A 72 15.03 -22.33 -6.84
C LYS A 72 15.05 -21.53 -5.55
N ALA A 73 13.99 -21.65 -4.74
CA ALA A 73 13.79 -20.90 -3.50
C ALA A 73 15.02 -20.96 -2.58
N GLY A 74 15.60 -22.15 -2.42
CA GLY A 74 16.82 -22.37 -1.64
C GLY A 74 16.55 -22.62 -0.15
N ALA A 75 17.62 -22.81 0.63
CA ALA A 75 17.52 -23.10 2.05
C ALA A 75 16.83 -21.96 2.83
N GLY A 76 16.01 -22.31 3.82
CA GLY A 76 15.23 -21.37 4.64
C GLY A 76 13.79 -21.16 4.17
N PHE A 77 13.45 -21.54 2.93
CA PHE A 77 12.08 -21.62 2.43
C PHE A 77 11.45 -22.97 2.77
N ALA A 78 10.13 -23.01 2.94
CA ALA A 78 9.35 -24.22 3.22
C ALA A 78 9.50 -25.29 2.13
N ASP A 79 9.59 -24.88 0.86
CA ASP A 79 9.99 -25.72 -0.27
C ASP A 79 11.21 -25.10 -0.98
N PRO A 80 12.44 -25.57 -0.66
CA PRO A 80 13.67 -25.10 -1.31
C PRO A 80 13.71 -25.32 -2.82
N GLY A 81 12.94 -26.29 -3.35
CA GLY A 81 12.88 -26.66 -4.76
C GLY A 81 11.85 -25.87 -5.57
N TYR A 82 11.05 -25.01 -4.94
CA TYR A 82 10.05 -24.20 -5.60
C TYR A 82 10.70 -23.17 -6.55
N ASP A 83 10.12 -23.00 -7.74
CA ASP A 83 10.55 -21.98 -8.71
C ASP A 83 10.00 -20.61 -8.31
N LEU A 84 10.81 -19.85 -7.58
CA LEU A 84 10.46 -18.56 -7.02
C LEU A 84 10.80 -17.42 -8.01
N SER A 85 9.90 -16.46 -8.15
CA SER A 85 10.14 -15.25 -8.96
C SER A 85 11.36 -14.48 -8.44
N VAL A 86 12.30 -14.20 -9.34
CA VAL A 86 13.50 -13.39 -9.03
C VAL A 86 13.10 -11.97 -8.60
N GLU A 87 12.14 -11.35 -9.28
CA GLU A 87 11.64 -10.02 -8.94
C GLU A 87 11.01 -9.96 -7.53
N TRP A 88 10.24 -10.99 -7.16
CA TRP A 88 9.68 -11.07 -5.82
C TRP A 88 10.77 -11.24 -4.76
N ARG A 89 11.76 -12.11 -5.01
CA ARG A 89 12.90 -12.33 -4.11
C ARG A 89 13.68 -11.05 -3.87
N GLU A 90 13.93 -10.27 -4.92
CA GLU A 90 14.59 -8.96 -4.80
C GLU A 90 13.77 -7.98 -3.97
N ALA A 91 12.44 -7.92 -4.19
CA ALA A 91 11.55 -7.07 -3.40
C ALA A 91 11.51 -7.49 -1.91
N SER A 92 11.42 -8.79 -1.61
CA SER A 92 11.45 -9.32 -0.24
C SER A 92 12.75 -8.95 0.47
N ARG A 93 13.91 -9.14 -0.19
CA ARG A 93 15.22 -8.76 0.37
C ARG A 93 15.33 -7.27 0.68
N ARG A 94 14.79 -6.40 -0.18
CA ARG A 94 14.78 -4.94 0.09
C ARG A 94 13.92 -4.59 1.29
N VAL A 95 12.74 -5.20 1.41
CA VAL A 95 11.84 -5.03 2.56
C VAL A 95 12.50 -5.53 3.86
N GLU A 96 13.11 -6.70 3.85
CA GLU A 96 13.83 -7.27 5.00
C GLU A 96 14.98 -6.36 5.42
N ALA A 97 15.83 -5.95 4.48
CA ALA A 97 16.96 -5.05 4.77
C ALA A 97 16.48 -3.68 5.29
N ALA A 98 15.36 -3.16 4.79
CA ALA A 98 14.75 -1.93 5.30
C ALA A 98 14.24 -2.10 6.74
N GLN A 99 13.62 -3.24 7.05
CA GLN A 99 13.12 -3.56 8.37
C GLN A 99 14.25 -3.76 9.38
N GLU A 100 15.33 -4.46 9.02
CA GLU A 100 16.53 -4.61 9.85
C GLU A 100 17.14 -3.24 10.18
N ARG A 101 17.27 -2.35 9.19
CA ARG A 101 17.75 -0.97 9.41
C ARG A 101 16.83 -0.18 10.34
N GLN A 102 15.52 -0.33 10.19
CA GLN A 102 14.52 0.33 11.04
C GLN A 102 14.61 -0.16 12.49
N GLN A 103 14.83 -1.45 12.70
CA GLN A 103 14.91 -2.06 14.03
C GLN A 103 16.21 -1.76 14.77
N ASN A 104 17.28 -1.40 14.05
CA ASN A 104 18.55 -1.03 14.66
C ASN A 104 18.43 0.31 15.43
N PRO A 105 18.61 0.34 16.77
CA PRO A 105 18.49 1.55 17.57
C PRO A 105 19.52 2.65 17.24
N SER A 106 20.61 2.33 16.54
CA SER A 106 21.64 3.29 16.16
C SER A 106 21.34 4.04 14.86
N THR A 107 20.35 3.61 14.08
CA THR A 107 19.99 4.29 12.82
C THR A 107 19.14 5.53 13.10
N ARG A 108 19.12 6.49 12.19
CA ARG A 108 18.26 7.67 12.34
C ARG A 108 16.79 7.28 12.18
N SER A 109 15.90 7.87 12.98
CA SER A 109 14.46 7.65 12.82
C SER A 109 13.97 8.26 11.52
N ARG A 110 13.05 7.56 10.87
CA ARG A 110 12.47 7.94 9.57
C ARG A 110 10.96 8.07 9.69
N ILE A 111 10.39 9.15 9.15
CA ILE A 111 8.94 9.34 9.06
C ILE A 111 8.57 9.41 7.58
N LEU A 112 7.66 8.53 7.16
CA LEU A 112 7.08 8.52 5.82
C LEU A 112 5.95 9.55 5.74
N ILE A 113 6.06 10.50 4.83
CA ILE A 113 5.07 11.55 4.59
C ILE A 113 4.39 11.24 3.27
N ILE A 114 3.07 11.01 3.30
CA ILE A 114 2.30 10.62 2.12
C ILE A 114 1.44 11.81 1.68
N ASN A 115 1.81 12.44 0.58
CA ASN A 115 0.88 13.30 -0.14
C ASN A 115 -0.08 12.41 -0.93
N ALA A 116 -1.32 12.33 -0.46
CA ALA A 116 -2.36 11.48 -1.03
C ALA A 116 -3.21 12.16 -2.10
N SER A 117 -2.87 13.39 -2.51
CA SER A 117 -3.55 14.01 -3.65
C SER A 117 -3.24 13.26 -4.94
N ALA A 118 -4.25 13.04 -5.77
CA ALA A 118 -4.08 12.47 -7.11
C ALA A 118 -3.68 13.52 -8.15
N ARG A 119 -3.56 14.80 -7.78
CA ARG A 119 -3.28 15.91 -8.69
C ARG A 119 -2.02 16.68 -8.31
N ASN A 120 -1.38 17.23 -9.34
CA ASN A 120 -0.29 18.20 -9.27
C ASN A 120 -0.43 19.19 -10.44
N ASP A 121 0.53 20.11 -10.58
CA ASP A 121 0.60 21.11 -11.64
C ASP A 121 0.92 20.54 -13.02
N GLY A 122 1.45 19.31 -13.09
CA GLY A 122 1.64 18.55 -14.32
C GLY A 122 0.42 17.76 -14.80
N THR A 123 -0.70 17.76 -14.06
CA THR A 123 -1.95 17.09 -14.46
C THR A 123 -3.05 18.09 -14.84
N CYS A 124 -4.22 17.59 -15.28
CA CYS A 124 -5.31 18.42 -15.81
C CYS A 124 -5.69 19.65 -14.96
N PRO A 125 -5.65 19.62 -13.62
CA PRO A 125 -5.93 20.81 -12.81
C PRO A 125 -4.90 21.94 -12.95
N GLY A 126 -3.68 21.67 -13.42
CA GLY A 126 -2.65 22.69 -13.70
C GLY A 126 -2.15 23.47 -12.49
N GLU A 127 -2.40 22.99 -11.27
CA GLU A 127 -2.01 23.66 -10.02
C GLU A 127 -1.65 22.63 -8.95
N MET A 128 -0.60 22.93 -8.18
CA MET A 128 -0.17 22.14 -7.02
C MET A 128 -1.33 21.87 -6.05
N SER A 129 -1.35 20.74 -5.36
CA SER A 129 -2.44 20.43 -4.43
C SER A 129 -2.27 21.07 -3.05
N LYS A 130 -3.37 21.40 -2.37
CA LYS A 130 -3.36 21.80 -0.95
C LYS A 130 -2.67 20.75 -0.06
N SER A 131 -2.88 19.46 -0.33
CA SER A 131 -2.19 18.37 0.38
C SER A 131 -0.67 18.43 0.25
N PHE A 132 -0.15 18.65 -0.97
CA PHE A 132 1.28 18.80 -1.17
C PHE A 132 1.84 19.94 -0.31
N ARG A 133 1.16 21.09 -0.32
CA ARG A 133 1.57 22.27 0.46
C ARG A 133 1.62 21.98 1.96
N LEU A 134 0.60 21.31 2.51
CA LEU A 134 0.55 20.88 3.90
C LEU A 134 1.61 19.82 4.22
N ALA A 135 1.85 18.86 3.34
CA ALA A 135 2.85 17.82 3.49
C ALA A 135 4.28 18.38 3.52
N ARG A 136 4.57 19.42 2.73
CA ARG A 136 5.87 20.12 2.76
C ARG A 136 6.12 20.84 4.10
N ARG A 137 5.08 21.28 4.81
CA ARG A 137 5.22 21.81 6.17
C ARG A 137 5.63 20.73 7.16
N ILE A 138 4.97 19.57 7.09
CA ILE A 138 5.30 18.40 7.90
C ILE A 138 6.77 17.99 7.67
N GLU A 139 7.21 17.94 6.42
CA GLU A 139 8.60 17.64 6.06
C GLU A 139 9.61 18.61 6.66
N ALA A 140 9.31 19.91 6.65
CA ALA A 140 10.16 20.94 7.26
C ALA A 140 10.31 20.71 8.79
N ILE A 141 9.21 20.39 9.48
CA ILE A 141 9.24 20.10 10.93
C ILE A 141 10.04 18.83 11.24
N ILE A 142 9.85 17.75 10.47
CA ILE A 142 10.58 16.49 10.67
C ILE A 142 12.08 16.69 10.42
N THR A 143 12.43 17.43 9.37
CA THR A 143 13.83 17.75 9.04
C THR A 143 14.47 18.60 10.14
N ALA A 144 13.77 19.62 10.64
CA ALA A 144 14.24 20.46 11.74
C ALA A 144 14.41 19.68 13.05
N ALA A 145 13.64 18.61 13.26
CA ALA A 145 13.81 17.68 14.37
C ALA A 145 14.97 16.67 14.17
N HIS A 146 15.74 16.80 13.09
CA HIS A 146 16.83 15.88 12.74
C HIS A 146 16.37 14.42 12.59
N LEU A 147 15.20 14.19 12.01
CA LEU A 147 14.74 12.87 11.54
C LEU A 147 14.79 12.81 10.01
N ASP A 148 14.80 11.61 9.43
CA ASP A 148 14.68 11.44 7.99
C ASP A 148 13.23 11.64 7.57
N ALA A 149 12.98 12.66 6.74
CA ALA A 149 11.68 12.91 6.14
C ALA A 149 11.59 12.20 4.78
N ASP A 150 10.88 11.07 4.72
CA ASP A 150 10.71 10.26 3.52
C ASP A 150 9.42 10.68 2.81
N PHE A 151 9.52 11.50 1.76
CA PHE A 151 8.37 12.03 1.05
C PHE A 151 7.91 11.08 -0.07
N LEU A 152 6.62 10.69 -0.02
CA LEU A 152 5.94 9.88 -1.02
C LEU A 152 4.77 10.67 -1.63
N ASP A 153 4.90 11.02 -2.91
CA ASP A 153 3.89 11.76 -3.65
C ASP A 153 3.03 10.85 -4.53
N LEU A 154 1.80 10.56 -4.10
CA LEU A 154 0.90 9.69 -4.85
C LEU A 154 0.32 10.36 -6.11
N SER A 155 0.51 11.66 -6.31
CA SER A 155 0.11 12.34 -7.55
C SER A 155 0.91 11.84 -8.75
N LEU A 156 2.10 11.29 -8.53
CA LEU A 156 2.94 10.70 -9.59
C LEU A 156 2.29 9.49 -10.26
N VAL A 157 1.35 8.81 -9.61
CA VAL A 157 0.55 7.75 -10.26
C VAL A 157 -0.30 8.32 -11.42
N THR A 158 -0.60 9.62 -11.38
CA THR A 158 -1.39 10.31 -12.41
C THR A 158 -0.53 11.09 -13.41
N SER A 159 0.66 11.58 -13.01
CA SER A 159 1.52 12.39 -13.89
C SER A 159 2.68 11.63 -14.55
N ASP A 160 3.23 10.59 -13.92
CA ASP A 160 4.36 9.86 -14.48
C ASP A 160 3.89 8.86 -15.54
N HIS A 161 4.59 8.82 -16.67
CA HIS A 161 4.32 7.85 -17.72
C HIS A 161 4.47 6.42 -17.18
N ASP A 162 3.36 5.67 -17.22
CA ASP A 162 3.27 4.25 -16.89
C ASP A 162 3.66 3.86 -15.44
N ARG A 163 3.58 4.80 -14.50
CA ARG A 163 3.67 4.49 -13.06
C ARG A 163 2.31 4.06 -12.53
N ASN A 164 2.19 2.82 -12.06
CA ASN A 164 0.92 2.27 -11.63
C ASN A 164 0.94 1.78 -10.17
N ILE A 165 -0.20 1.86 -9.50
CA ILE A 165 -0.50 1.00 -8.34
C ILE A 165 -1.64 0.10 -8.78
N HIS A 166 -1.36 -1.17 -9.05
CA HIS A 166 -2.41 -2.07 -9.53
C HIS A 166 -3.36 -2.47 -8.38
N PRO A 167 -4.65 -2.76 -8.65
CA PRO A 167 -5.62 -3.10 -7.61
C PRO A 167 -5.27 -4.35 -6.80
N CYS A 168 -5.64 -4.38 -5.53
CA CYS A 168 -5.49 -5.60 -4.74
C CYS A 168 -6.42 -6.70 -5.26
N LYS A 169 -5.92 -7.95 -5.36
CA LYS A 169 -6.68 -9.14 -5.76
C LYS A 169 -7.41 -9.82 -4.59
N ALA A 170 -7.37 -9.22 -3.40
CA ALA A 170 -8.02 -9.70 -2.18
C ALA A 170 -7.70 -11.19 -1.86
N CYS A 171 -6.46 -11.63 -2.06
CA CYS A 171 -6.05 -13.03 -1.78
C CYS A 171 -6.37 -13.45 -0.33
N VAL A 172 -6.30 -12.51 0.61
CA VAL A 172 -6.66 -12.70 2.02
C VAL A 172 -8.09 -13.21 2.21
N SER A 173 -9.02 -12.84 1.34
CA SER A 173 -10.42 -13.30 1.39
C SER A 173 -10.58 -14.76 0.95
N THR A 174 -9.52 -15.39 0.42
CA THR A 174 -9.48 -16.85 0.22
C THR A 174 -8.90 -17.57 1.42
N ALA A 175 -7.74 -17.09 1.90
CA ALA A 175 -7.05 -17.45 3.13
C ALA A 175 -5.90 -16.47 3.32
N MET A 176 -5.56 -16.08 4.55
CA MET A 176 -4.46 -15.14 4.80
C MET A 176 -3.11 -15.59 4.22
N PRO A 177 -2.69 -16.87 4.32
CA PRO A 177 -1.39 -17.27 3.80
C PRO A 177 -1.29 -17.17 2.26
N LEU A 178 -2.41 -17.02 1.55
CA LEU A 178 -2.43 -16.75 0.11
C LEU A 178 -2.02 -15.31 -0.20
N CYS A 179 -2.15 -14.38 0.74
CA CYS A 179 -1.63 -13.02 0.64
C CYS A 179 -0.15 -13.05 1.05
N HIS A 180 0.78 -12.68 0.16
CA HIS A 180 2.22 -12.77 0.49
C HIS A 180 2.77 -11.40 0.90
N TRP A 181 3.79 -11.35 1.75
CA TRP A 181 4.50 -10.14 2.17
C TRP A 181 5.96 -10.17 1.68
N PRO A 182 6.41 -9.23 0.82
CA PRO A 182 5.59 -8.28 0.05
C PRO A 182 4.69 -9.00 -0.97
N CYS A 183 3.72 -8.27 -1.53
CA CYS A 183 2.68 -8.89 -2.37
C CYS A 183 3.23 -9.48 -3.68
N SER A 184 3.17 -10.79 -3.81
CA SER A 184 3.60 -11.50 -5.02
C SER A 184 2.60 -11.48 -6.18
N CYS A 185 1.49 -10.74 -6.10
CA CYS A 185 0.51 -10.67 -7.19
C CYS A 185 1.01 -9.92 -8.44
N TYR A 186 2.08 -9.13 -8.27
CA TYR A 186 2.68 -8.24 -9.25
C TYR A 186 4.22 -8.33 -9.16
N PRO A 187 4.94 -8.02 -10.26
CA PRO A 187 4.39 -7.78 -11.59
C PRO A 187 3.72 -9.05 -12.16
N ASN A 188 2.79 -8.83 -13.09
CA ASN A 188 2.20 -9.91 -13.88
C ASN A 188 2.42 -9.61 -15.36
N HIS A 189 3.51 -10.15 -15.89
CA HIS A 189 3.98 -9.91 -17.25
C HIS A 189 2.98 -10.38 -18.30
N SER A 190 2.26 -11.49 -18.06
CA SER A 190 1.25 -11.99 -19.00
C SER A 190 0.01 -11.11 -19.11
N LEU A 191 -0.24 -10.23 -18.13
CA LEU A 191 -1.37 -9.30 -18.13
C LEU A 191 -0.94 -7.85 -18.41
N GLY A 192 0.34 -7.60 -18.70
CA GLY A 192 0.88 -6.25 -18.81
C GLY A 192 0.79 -5.45 -17.50
N GLN A 193 0.60 -6.12 -16.35
CA GLN A 193 0.58 -5.47 -15.04
C GLN A 193 2.01 -5.33 -14.53
N VAL A 194 2.80 -4.57 -15.28
CA VAL A 194 4.19 -4.21 -15.00
C VAL A 194 4.23 -2.78 -14.43
N ASN A 195 5.42 -2.29 -14.09
CA ASN A 195 5.62 -0.94 -13.53
C ASN A 195 4.76 -0.65 -12.29
N ASP A 196 4.55 -1.68 -11.44
CA ASP A 196 3.85 -1.57 -10.16
C ASP A 196 4.75 -0.88 -9.13
N TRP A 197 4.30 0.25 -8.60
CA TRP A 197 5.08 1.06 -7.67
C TRP A 197 5.09 0.51 -6.24
N MET A 198 4.22 -0.47 -5.92
CA MET A 198 4.08 -0.97 -4.55
C MET A 198 5.35 -1.63 -4.00
N ASN A 199 6.21 -2.24 -4.83
CA ASN A 199 7.45 -2.85 -4.34
C ASN A 199 8.40 -1.82 -3.70
N GLU A 200 8.43 -0.58 -4.21
CA GLU A 200 9.16 0.52 -3.57
C GLU A 200 8.43 1.04 -2.33
N ILE A 201 7.09 1.12 -2.39
CA ILE A 201 6.28 1.60 -1.28
C ILE A 201 6.36 0.65 -0.07
N TYR A 202 6.34 -0.67 -0.28
CA TYR A 202 6.52 -1.66 0.80
C TYR A 202 7.86 -1.46 1.52
N GLU A 203 8.94 -1.20 0.78
CA GLU A 203 10.25 -0.91 1.36
C GLU A 203 10.21 0.36 2.23
N ARG A 204 9.54 1.42 1.79
CA ARG A 204 9.39 2.67 2.56
C ARG A 204 8.60 2.46 3.85
N PHE A 205 7.52 1.68 3.80
CA PHE A 205 6.77 1.30 5.01
C PHE A 205 7.61 0.44 5.97
N ALA A 206 8.41 -0.50 5.44
CA ALA A 206 9.32 -1.30 6.25
C ALA A 206 10.40 -0.42 6.91
N ALA A 207 10.92 0.59 6.21
CA ALA A 207 11.96 1.50 6.70
C ALA A 207 11.47 2.54 7.72
N CYS A 208 10.18 2.91 7.70
CA CYS A 208 9.68 4.02 8.51
C CYS A 208 9.42 3.61 9.97
N HIS A 209 9.54 4.59 10.86
CA HIS A 209 9.20 4.49 12.28
C HIS A 209 7.86 5.15 12.59
N GLY A 210 7.42 6.04 11.70
CA GLY A 210 6.07 6.59 11.71
C GLY A 210 5.63 7.02 10.33
N VAL A 211 4.33 7.24 10.17
CA VAL A 211 3.72 7.71 8.92
C VAL A 211 2.85 8.93 9.17
N VAL A 212 2.88 9.92 8.28
CA VAL A 212 1.92 11.02 8.23
C VAL A 212 1.21 11.00 6.89
N ILE A 213 -0.11 10.82 6.89
CA ILE A 213 -0.92 10.83 5.67
C ILE A 213 -1.62 12.18 5.54
N VAL A 214 -1.36 12.89 4.45
CA VAL A 214 -1.99 14.18 4.12
C VAL A 214 -2.89 13.98 2.91
N THR A 215 -4.21 14.00 3.12
CA THR A 215 -5.18 13.58 2.11
C THR A 215 -6.31 14.58 1.95
N PRO A 216 -6.73 14.89 0.71
CA PRO A 216 -8.06 15.43 0.49
C PRO A 216 -9.11 14.32 0.67
N VAL A 217 -10.39 14.69 0.66
CA VAL A 217 -11.52 13.75 0.59
C VAL A 217 -12.17 13.80 -0.78
N TYR A 218 -12.35 12.64 -1.41
CA TYR A 218 -13.12 12.47 -2.64
C TYR A 218 -14.39 11.68 -2.33
N TRP A 219 -15.56 12.31 -2.45
CA TRP A 219 -16.86 11.66 -2.24
C TRP A 219 -16.92 10.82 -0.95
N TYR A 220 -16.60 11.42 0.20
CA TYR A 220 -16.57 10.75 1.52
C TYR A 220 -15.54 9.61 1.65
N GLN A 221 -14.54 9.54 0.76
CA GLN A 221 -13.55 8.48 0.72
C GLN A 221 -12.13 8.99 0.45
N SER A 222 -11.14 8.12 0.67
CA SER A 222 -9.76 8.34 0.26
C SER A 222 -9.64 8.45 -1.28
N PRO A 223 -8.76 9.31 -1.81
CA PRO A 223 -8.46 9.35 -3.23
C PRO A 223 -8.02 7.99 -3.79
N GLY A 224 -8.30 7.73 -5.07
CA GLY A 224 -8.01 6.46 -5.74
C GLY A 224 -6.59 5.93 -5.51
N PRO A 225 -5.52 6.72 -5.76
CA PRO A 225 -4.15 6.29 -5.51
C PRO A 225 -3.87 5.89 -4.05
N LEU A 226 -4.38 6.67 -3.08
CA LEU A 226 -4.27 6.33 -1.65
C LEU A 226 -5.01 5.03 -1.36
N LYS A 227 -6.24 4.86 -1.86
CA LYS A 227 -7.04 3.65 -1.64
C LYS A 227 -6.38 2.41 -2.23
N LEU A 228 -5.81 2.50 -3.44
CA LEU A 228 -5.05 1.42 -4.06
C LEU A 228 -3.84 1.01 -3.20
N MET A 229 -3.09 1.99 -2.69
CA MET A 229 -1.98 1.72 -1.77
C MET A 229 -2.45 1.03 -0.48
N ILE A 230 -3.51 1.53 0.16
CA ILE A 230 -4.13 0.96 1.37
C ILE A 230 -4.52 -0.51 1.12
N ASP A 231 -5.26 -0.77 0.04
CA ASP A 231 -5.75 -2.12 -0.28
C ASP A 231 -4.62 -3.10 -0.53
N ARG A 232 -3.49 -2.61 -1.04
CA ARG A 232 -2.29 -3.40 -1.32
C ARG A 232 -1.45 -3.62 -0.06
N LEU A 233 -1.63 -2.83 1.00
CA LEU A 233 -0.97 -3.01 2.31
C LEU A 233 -1.62 -4.07 3.19
N VAL A 234 -2.76 -4.65 2.81
CA VAL A 234 -3.36 -5.79 3.53
C VAL A 234 -2.40 -6.97 3.67
N CYS A 235 -1.40 -7.12 2.79
CA CYS A 235 -0.36 -8.13 2.94
C CYS A 235 0.56 -7.91 4.15
N ALA A 236 0.70 -6.68 4.65
CA ALA A 236 1.44 -6.40 5.88
C ALA A 236 0.66 -6.82 7.14
N ASP A 237 -0.65 -7.05 7.05
CA ASP A 237 -1.51 -7.52 8.13
C ASP A 237 -1.79 -9.01 7.95
N GLY A 238 -0.85 -9.84 8.35
CA GLY A 238 -1.00 -11.29 8.38
C GLY A 238 -0.42 -12.03 7.17
N GLY A 239 0.09 -11.32 6.15
CA GLY A 239 0.57 -11.97 4.92
C GLY A 239 1.74 -12.92 5.14
N ASN A 240 1.89 -13.87 4.22
CA ASN A 240 2.88 -14.92 4.20
C ASN A 240 4.23 -14.43 3.61
N PRO A 241 5.32 -14.42 4.40
CA PRO A 241 6.63 -14.03 3.88
C PRO A 241 7.29 -15.12 3.03
N ASP A 242 6.70 -16.31 2.94
CA ASP A 242 7.25 -17.45 2.20
C ASP A 242 6.26 -17.97 1.14
N PRO A 243 6.39 -17.53 -0.13
CA PRO A 243 5.56 -18.01 -1.22
C PRO A 243 5.67 -19.51 -1.52
N SER A 244 6.75 -20.18 -1.11
CA SER A 244 6.95 -21.61 -1.36
C SER A 244 6.04 -22.46 -0.48
N SER A 245 5.70 -22.00 0.73
CA SER A 245 4.80 -22.71 1.66
C SER A 245 3.39 -22.95 1.09
N THR A 246 2.96 -22.07 0.18
CA THR A 246 1.71 -22.15 -0.58
C THR A 246 1.92 -22.49 -2.06
N HIS A 247 3.15 -22.85 -2.46
CA HIS A 247 3.53 -23.11 -3.85
C HIS A 247 3.06 -22.01 -4.82
N GLY A 248 3.19 -20.76 -4.39
CA GLY A 248 2.68 -19.59 -5.10
C GLY A 248 1.26 -19.22 -4.68
N LYS A 249 0.33 -19.19 -5.63
CA LYS A 249 -1.08 -18.81 -5.36
C LYS A 249 -2.00 -20.02 -5.36
N ASP A 250 -1.59 -21.11 -4.68
CA ASP A 250 -2.46 -22.27 -4.46
C ASP A 250 -3.46 -21.99 -3.32
N ALA A 251 -4.72 -21.83 -3.69
CA ALA A 251 -5.81 -21.56 -2.77
C ALA A 251 -6.08 -22.72 -1.78
N GLN A 252 -5.92 -23.98 -2.20
CA GLN A 252 -6.18 -25.12 -1.33
C GLN A 252 -5.09 -25.22 -0.26
N ARG A 253 -3.82 -25.08 -0.67
CA ARG A 253 -2.68 -25.12 0.25
C ARG A 253 -2.73 -23.98 1.25
N ALA A 254 -3.06 -22.77 0.81
CA ALA A 254 -3.19 -21.62 1.71
C ALA A 254 -4.31 -21.79 2.75
N LYS A 255 -5.45 -22.39 2.37
CA LYS A 255 -6.53 -22.70 3.31
C LYS A 255 -6.10 -23.76 4.34
N GLN A 256 -5.39 -24.80 3.91
CA GLN A 256 -4.83 -25.81 4.82
C GLN A 256 -3.89 -25.15 5.83
N LEU A 257 -2.95 -24.32 5.34
CA LEU A 257 -1.98 -23.62 6.18
C LEU A 257 -2.65 -22.64 7.17
N GLU A 258 -3.77 -21.99 6.79
CA GLU A 258 -4.54 -21.17 7.72
C GLU A 258 -5.15 -22.00 8.86
N LEU A 259 -5.74 -23.15 8.52
CA LEU A 259 -6.37 -24.07 9.46
C LEU A 259 -5.38 -24.79 10.38
N GLU A 260 -4.12 -24.91 9.98
CA GLU A 260 -3.00 -25.39 10.81
C GLU A 260 -2.61 -24.39 11.91
N GLY A 261 -3.27 -23.23 11.99
CA GLY A 261 -3.07 -22.24 13.04
C GLY A 261 -2.19 -21.08 12.60
N TRP A 262 -2.45 -20.51 11.42
CA TRP A 262 -1.68 -19.39 10.91
C TRP A 262 -1.62 -18.22 11.92
N PRO A 263 -0.44 -17.63 12.18
CA PRO A 263 -0.26 -16.72 13.31
C PRO A 263 -0.66 -15.26 13.04
N PHE A 264 -1.08 -14.92 11.81
CA PHE A 264 -1.48 -13.56 11.41
C PHE A 264 -0.44 -12.47 11.78
N PRO A 265 0.81 -12.57 11.30
CA PRO A 265 1.87 -11.63 11.65
C PRO A 265 1.56 -10.20 11.18
N LYS A 266 1.61 -9.22 12.10
CA LYS A 266 1.56 -7.79 11.74
C LYS A 266 2.96 -7.26 11.46
N HIS A 267 3.36 -7.28 10.19
CA HIS A 267 4.73 -7.00 9.74
C HIS A 267 5.19 -5.57 10.05
N LEU A 268 4.24 -4.63 10.09
CA LEU A 268 4.50 -3.20 10.27
C LEU A 268 4.16 -2.66 11.67
N LYS A 269 3.79 -3.53 12.62
CA LYS A 269 3.35 -3.12 13.96
C LYS A 269 4.38 -2.24 14.70
N GLY A 270 3.89 -1.38 15.58
CA GLY A 270 4.72 -0.56 16.48
C GLY A 270 5.22 0.76 15.88
N ARG A 271 4.76 1.15 14.69
CA ARG A 271 5.07 2.45 14.06
C ARG A 271 4.08 3.52 14.51
N ALA A 272 4.51 4.77 14.67
CA ALA A 272 3.59 5.87 14.98
C ALA A 272 2.77 6.29 13.74
N TYR A 273 1.63 6.96 13.94
CA TYR A 273 0.94 7.63 12.83
C TYR A 273 0.35 8.99 13.18
N GLY A 274 0.17 9.80 12.13
CA GLY A 274 -0.62 11.02 12.12
C GLY A 274 -1.39 11.19 10.80
N LEU A 275 -2.47 11.96 10.84
CA LEU A 275 -3.41 12.18 9.75
C LEU A 275 -3.70 13.68 9.64
N VAL A 276 -3.65 14.19 8.40
CA VAL A 276 -4.17 15.49 8.00
C VAL A 276 -5.17 15.25 6.89
N VAL A 277 -6.45 15.28 7.25
CA VAL A 277 -7.57 15.13 6.31
C VAL A 277 -8.17 16.50 6.07
N HIS A 278 -8.32 16.87 4.80
CA HIS A 278 -9.01 18.11 4.46
C HIS A 278 -10.04 17.90 3.37
N GLY A 279 -11.01 18.81 3.33
CA GLY A 279 -12.04 18.85 2.32
C GLY A 279 -12.62 20.25 2.24
N ASP A 280 -13.56 20.45 1.32
CA ASP A 280 -14.14 21.78 1.10
C ASP A 280 -15.55 21.89 1.72
N VAL A 281 -16.27 20.78 1.88
CA VAL A 281 -17.70 20.79 2.27
C VAL A 281 -18.10 19.64 3.20
N ALA A 282 -17.72 18.40 2.89
CA ALA A 282 -18.17 17.23 3.65
C ALA A 282 -17.18 16.06 3.61
N GLY A 283 -17.34 15.13 4.57
CA GLY A 283 -16.74 13.79 4.53
C GLY A 283 -15.36 13.65 5.17
N ILE A 284 -14.87 14.70 5.85
CA ILE A 284 -13.54 14.70 6.50
C ILE A 284 -13.52 13.81 7.75
N GLU A 285 -14.59 13.82 8.55
CA GLU A 285 -14.67 13.09 9.82
C GLU A 285 -14.72 11.57 9.59
N GLY A 286 -15.56 11.13 8.65
CA GLY A 286 -15.68 9.73 8.25
C GLY A 286 -14.38 9.20 7.63
N SER A 287 -13.75 10.00 6.76
CA SER A 287 -12.48 9.63 6.13
C SER A 287 -11.34 9.53 7.17
N ARG A 288 -11.23 10.49 8.09
CA ARG A 288 -10.23 10.46 9.17
C ARG A 288 -10.44 9.25 10.07
N THR A 289 -11.67 8.95 10.44
CA THR A 289 -12.00 7.81 11.31
C THR A 289 -11.63 6.50 10.62
N ALA A 290 -12.03 6.30 9.36
CA ALA A 290 -11.69 5.08 8.61
C ALA A 290 -10.16 4.87 8.45
N LEU A 291 -9.40 5.96 8.24
CA LEU A 291 -7.94 5.88 8.16
C LEU A 291 -7.29 5.54 9.51
N ALA A 292 -7.78 6.13 10.60
CA ALA A 292 -7.30 5.83 11.95
C ALA A 292 -7.60 4.36 12.31
N ASP A 293 -8.83 3.90 12.10
CA ASP A 293 -9.24 2.51 12.38
C ASP A 293 -8.39 1.51 11.59
N TRP A 294 -8.08 1.82 10.32
CA TRP A 294 -7.18 0.99 9.52
C TRP A 294 -5.76 0.93 10.13
N LEU A 295 -5.17 2.07 10.49
CA LEU A 295 -3.81 2.10 11.06
C LEU A 295 -3.75 1.44 12.44
N ASP A 296 -4.78 1.63 13.26
CA ASP A 296 -4.95 0.96 14.55
C ASP A 296 -5.07 -0.56 14.36
N TRP A 297 -5.84 -1.01 13.36
CA TRP A 297 -5.94 -2.41 12.99
C TRP A 297 -4.58 -2.99 12.56
N MET A 298 -3.80 -2.26 11.75
CA MET A 298 -2.45 -2.65 11.28
C MET A 298 -1.40 -2.72 12.40
N GLY A 299 -1.69 -2.22 13.60
CA GLY A 299 -0.74 -2.21 14.72
C GLY A 299 0.06 -0.92 14.87
N PHE A 300 -0.32 0.18 14.22
CA PHE A 300 0.34 1.49 14.36
C PHE A 300 -0.13 2.24 15.62
N ILE A 301 0.73 3.02 16.25
CA ILE A 301 0.45 3.73 17.50
C ILE A 301 -0.01 5.16 17.18
N GLU A 302 -1.19 5.54 17.64
CA GLU A 302 -1.70 6.91 17.51
C GLU A 302 -0.73 7.88 18.23
N ALA A 303 -0.31 8.95 17.55
CA ALA A 303 0.56 9.98 18.14
C ALA A 303 -0.21 11.02 19.00
N GLY A 304 -1.43 10.69 19.44
CA GLY A 304 -2.31 11.52 20.26
C GLY A 304 -3.33 12.34 19.46
N ALA A 305 -4.26 13.00 20.17
CA ALA A 305 -5.40 13.68 19.56
C ALA A 305 -5.02 14.76 18.53
N GLN A 306 -3.93 15.51 18.78
CA GLN A 306 -3.44 16.52 17.83
C GLN A 306 -2.86 15.93 16.56
N ALA A 307 -2.55 14.63 16.52
CA ALA A 307 -2.08 13.94 15.33
C ALA A 307 -3.22 13.46 14.42
N ARG A 308 -4.50 13.67 14.78
CA ARG A 308 -5.67 13.29 13.99
C ARG A 308 -6.44 14.55 13.60
N LEU A 309 -5.92 15.26 12.59
CA LEU A 309 -6.50 16.51 12.13
C LEU A 309 -7.49 16.28 10.97
N GLU A 310 -8.69 16.82 11.11
CA GLU A 310 -9.65 17.01 10.02
C GLU A 310 -10.09 18.48 9.94
N ARG A 311 -9.98 19.12 8.77
CA ARG A 311 -10.44 20.51 8.58
C ARG A 311 -11.11 20.74 7.24
N TYR A 312 -12.17 21.53 7.24
CA TYR A 312 -12.64 22.16 6.01
C TYR A 312 -11.74 23.35 5.69
N ILE A 313 -11.23 23.42 4.46
CA ILE A 313 -10.49 24.58 3.98
C ILE A 313 -11.40 25.33 3.05
N HIS A 314 -11.77 26.56 3.43
CA HIS A 314 -12.68 27.42 2.64
C HIS A 314 -14.11 26.83 2.54
N TYR A 315 -14.69 26.51 3.70
CA TYR A 315 -15.98 25.82 3.83
C TYR A 315 -17.13 26.54 3.12
N TYR A 316 -17.79 25.88 2.16
CA TYR A 316 -18.91 26.41 1.34
C TYR A 316 -18.58 27.67 0.51
N GLU A 317 -17.32 28.02 0.38
CA GLU A 317 -16.87 29.19 -0.37
C GLU A 317 -16.42 28.81 -1.81
N PRO A 318 -16.22 29.79 -2.72
CA PRO A 318 -15.81 29.51 -4.09
C PRO A 318 -14.46 28.76 -4.18
N TYR A 319 -14.42 27.64 -4.90
CA TYR A 319 -13.19 26.84 -5.07
C TYR A 319 -12.00 27.63 -5.63
N ALA A 320 -12.27 28.62 -6.49
CA ALA A 320 -11.26 29.46 -7.13
C ALA A 320 -10.40 30.27 -6.14
N THR A 321 -10.91 30.54 -4.93
CA THR A 321 -10.20 31.31 -3.89
C THR A 321 -9.63 30.41 -2.78
N SER A 322 -9.79 29.08 -2.87
CA SER A 322 -9.43 28.15 -1.79
C SER A 322 -7.93 28.08 -1.49
N HIS A 323 -7.07 28.36 -2.46
CA HIS A 323 -5.62 28.42 -2.25
C HIS A 323 -5.20 29.65 -1.45
N ALA A 324 -5.74 30.83 -1.78
CA ALA A 324 -5.53 32.05 -1.01
C ALA A 324 -6.14 31.94 0.40
N ALA A 325 -7.25 31.23 0.55
CA ALA A 325 -7.82 30.94 1.86
C ALA A 325 -6.84 30.12 2.73
N LEU A 326 -6.24 29.06 2.17
CA LEU A 326 -5.21 28.28 2.86
C LEU A 326 -3.98 29.12 3.24
N ASP A 327 -3.56 30.06 2.38
CA ASP A 327 -2.42 30.95 2.66
C ASP A 327 -2.65 31.78 3.93
N ASN A 328 -3.87 32.27 4.09
CA ASN A 328 -4.27 33.13 5.20
C ASN A 328 -4.69 32.34 6.46
N ASP A 329 -5.02 31.06 6.33
CA ASP A 329 -5.41 30.20 7.44
C ASP A 329 -4.20 29.69 8.24
N THR A 330 -3.63 30.60 9.02
CA THR A 330 -2.51 30.31 9.92
C THR A 330 -2.85 29.28 10.99
N ALA A 331 -4.12 29.10 11.33
CA ALA A 331 -4.56 28.10 12.30
C ALA A 331 -4.43 26.68 11.73
N VAL A 332 -4.98 26.41 10.55
CA VAL A 332 -4.84 25.10 9.87
C VAL A 332 -3.37 24.76 9.61
N GLN A 333 -2.57 25.77 9.25
CA GLN A 333 -1.12 25.60 9.10
C GLN A 333 -0.44 25.19 10.41
N ALA A 334 -0.74 25.86 11.53
CA ALA A 334 -0.19 25.54 12.83
C ALA A 334 -0.67 24.17 13.35
N GLU A 335 -1.93 23.82 13.11
CA GLU A 335 -2.48 22.49 13.43
C GLU A 335 -1.78 21.39 12.65
N THR A 336 -1.49 21.63 11.37
CA THR A 336 -0.70 20.72 10.53
C THR A 336 0.73 20.56 11.07
N ASP A 337 1.35 21.65 11.51
CA ASP A 337 2.68 21.61 12.15
C ASP A 337 2.64 20.81 13.47
N ASN A 338 1.53 20.91 14.24
CA ASN A 338 1.33 20.13 15.46
C ASN A 338 1.19 18.63 15.19
N VAL A 339 0.54 18.21 14.10
CA VAL A 339 0.51 16.79 13.69
C VAL A 339 1.93 16.27 13.51
N ALA A 340 2.80 17.03 12.81
CA ALA A 340 4.19 16.64 12.62
C ALA A 340 4.96 16.54 13.95
N ARG A 341 4.82 17.53 14.84
CA ARG A 341 5.46 17.53 16.17
C ARG A 341 5.00 16.35 17.01
N ALA A 342 3.71 16.05 17.00
CA ALA A 342 3.14 14.91 17.72
C ALA A 342 3.74 13.59 17.24
N VAL A 343 3.84 13.38 15.93
CA VAL A 343 4.44 12.16 15.37
C VAL A 343 5.94 12.08 15.64
N VAL A 344 6.70 13.18 15.56
CA VAL A 344 8.11 13.22 15.97
C VAL A 344 8.28 12.79 17.43
N ASN A 345 7.46 13.34 18.33
CA ASN A 345 7.48 12.99 19.75
C ASN A 345 7.14 11.51 19.98
N ALA A 346 6.12 10.99 19.29
CA ALA A 346 5.71 9.60 19.39
C ALA A 346 6.80 8.64 18.87
N VAL A 347 7.38 8.91 17.70
CA VAL A 347 8.51 8.12 17.16
C VAL A 347 9.69 8.10 18.12
N THR A 348 10.04 9.26 18.67
CA THR A 348 11.12 9.38 19.66
C THR A 348 10.82 8.55 20.91
N ALA A 349 9.60 8.66 21.46
CA ALA A 349 9.19 7.91 22.63
C ALA A 349 9.12 6.39 22.38
N ILE A 350 8.68 5.94 21.19
CA ILE A 350 8.70 4.52 20.79
C ILE A 350 10.12 4.00 20.77
N ARG A 351 11.05 4.75 20.15
CA ARG A 351 12.46 4.34 20.04
C ARG A 351 13.19 4.31 21.37
N GLU A 352 12.80 5.17 22.30
CA GLU A 352 13.29 5.14 23.68
C GLU A 352 12.57 4.09 24.56
N GLY A 353 11.59 3.37 24.01
CA GLY A 353 10.80 2.37 24.72
C GLY A 353 9.79 2.95 25.73
N ARG A 354 9.57 4.27 25.71
CA ARG A 354 8.64 5.00 26.59
C ARG A 354 7.19 4.98 26.12
N LEU A 355 6.95 4.72 24.83
CA LEU A 355 5.61 4.61 24.24
C LEU A 355 5.41 3.22 23.63
N ARG A 356 4.35 2.55 24.06
CA ARG A 356 3.86 1.25 23.59
C ARG A 356 2.34 1.26 23.68
N ARG A 357 1.66 0.33 23.00
CA ARG A 357 0.21 0.25 23.21
C ARG A 357 -0.06 -0.34 24.60
N PRO A 358 -1.05 0.19 25.34
CA PRO A 358 -1.38 -0.33 26.66
C PRO A 358 -1.80 -1.81 26.67
N ASP A 359 -2.28 -2.32 25.54
CA ASP A 359 -2.79 -3.68 25.35
C ASP A 359 -1.82 -4.62 24.62
N ASP A 360 -0.57 -4.21 24.35
CA ASP A 360 0.42 -5.01 23.59
C ASP A 360 0.71 -6.40 24.22
N THR A 361 0.49 -6.57 25.53
CA THR A 361 0.69 -7.84 26.24
C THR A 361 -0.57 -8.69 26.35
N LEU A 362 -1.71 -8.21 25.84
CA LEU A 362 -2.96 -8.95 25.87
C LEU A 362 -3.02 -9.89 24.67
N GLU A 363 -3.16 -11.18 24.93
CA GLU A 363 -3.43 -12.14 23.87
C GLU A 363 -4.84 -11.92 23.33
N PRO A 364 -5.01 -11.67 22.02
CA PRO A 364 -6.34 -11.49 21.46
C PRO A 364 -7.09 -12.83 21.51
N PRO A 365 -8.33 -12.86 22.04
CA PRO A 365 -9.11 -14.09 22.15
C PRO A 365 -9.51 -14.66 20.79
N ARG A 366 -9.37 -13.87 19.72
CA ARG A 366 -9.54 -14.28 18.34
C ARG A 366 -8.35 -13.71 17.57
N ALA A 367 -7.59 -14.58 16.90
CA ALA A 367 -6.45 -14.16 16.09
C ALA A 367 -6.89 -13.34 14.85
N LYS A 368 -8.20 -13.31 14.58
CA LYS A 368 -8.92 -12.43 13.65
C LYS A 368 -10.33 -12.14 14.16
#